data_AF-A0A5P9C217-F1
#
_entry.id   AF-A0A5P9C217-F1
#
_cell.length_a   1.000
_cell.length_b   1.000
_cell.length_c   1.000
_cell.angle_alpha   90.00
_cell.angle_beta   90.00
_cell.angle_gamma   90.00
#
_symmetry.space_group_name_H-M   'P 1'
#
loop_
_entity.id
_entity.type
_entity.pdbx_description
1 polymer ?
#
loop_
_entity_poly.entity_id
_entity_poly.type
_entity_poly.pdbx_seq_one_letter_code
_entity_poly.pdbx_strand_id
1 'polypeptide(L)'
;MNSSPDTPPTEPGSTIACQVIRTGRSDCYAHFYPALYQLTLAKSGIEEKIDLGYSGSRLLERLLQKPGEVVSREELMNHAWADRVVGQGSLNQQIYTLRQVLGDEKSREIIQTLPRRGYLLNPNHLVVPSASDAADPSGEAPDVPAAPPAFLRRHSRQRASWLILLSLFSIIGIALFLTLYRISQPDDLYSSEMTQGPLNVRYIDQNPQRLQQLILHTHGLTSRLTALASAQSELVLRLSGGFYELLCLQPGSGARSLMLHESQLGQVADAQLSRCLP
;
A
#
# COMPACT_ATOMS: atom_id res chain seq x y z
N MET A 1 48.56 13.48 35.25
CA MET A 1 48.79 13.52 33.80
C MET A 1 47.64 12.80 33.13
N ASN A 2 46.90 13.54 32.30
CA ASN A 2 45.61 13.17 31.72
C ASN A 2 45.70 11.93 30.83
N SER A 3 44.80 10.97 31.06
CA SER A 3 44.50 9.89 30.14
C SER A 3 43.59 10.41 29.03
N SER A 4 44.02 10.22 27.79
CA SER A 4 43.31 10.58 26.55
C SER A 4 41.93 9.93 26.44
N PRO A 5 40.94 10.59 25.80
CA PRO A 5 39.65 9.99 25.51
C PRO A 5 39.69 9.17 24.21
N ASP A 6 39.13 7.97 24.27
CA ASP A 6 38.78 7.11 23.14
C ASP A 6 37.94 7.88 22.11
N THR A 7 38.46 7.93 20.89
CA THR A 7 37.71 8.40 19.70
C THR A 7 37.06 7.16 19.08
N PRO A 8 35.72 7.08 18.95
CA PRO A 8 35.10 5.98 18.22
C PRO A 8 35.47 6.09 16.73
N PRO A 9 35.68 4.96 16.04
CA PRO A 9 36.10 4.97 14.64
C PRO A 9 34.99 5.55 13.76
N THR A 10 35.30 6.68 13.13
CA THR A 10 34.59 7.23 11.99
C THR A 10 34.41 6.14 10.94
N GLU A 11 33.17 5.70 10.72
CA GLU A 11 32.86 4.76 9.65
C GLU A 11 33.30 5.36 8.29
N PRO A 12 34.02 4.59 7.47
CA PRO A 12 34.51 5.06 6.18
C PRO A 12 33.32 5.34 5.26
N GLY A 13 33.21 6.60 4.83
CA GLY A 13 32.22 7.07 3.87
C GLY A 13 32.24 6.20 2.62
N SER A 14 31.24 5.32 2.51
CA SER A 14 30.90 4.67 1.27
C SER A 14 30.68 5.79 0.25
N THR A 15 31.54 5.83 -0.77
CA THR A 15 31.37 6.72 -1.92
C THR A 15 30.19 6.19 -2.73
N ILE A 16 28.98 6.30 -2.18
CA ILE A 16 27.76 5.91 -2.87
C ILE A 16 27.61 6.93 -4.00
N ALA A 17 27.67 6.44 -5.24
CA ALA A 17 27.49 7.26 -6.43
C ALA A 17 26.14 7.99 -6.31
N CYS A 18 26.22 9.29 -6.03
CA CYS A 18 25.07 10.16 -5.83
C CYS A 18 24.94 11.05 -7.07
N GLN A 19 23.75 11.03 -7.67
CA GLN A 19 23.43 11.91 -8.80
C GLN A 19 22.44 12.98 -8.34
N VAL A 20 22.73 14.23 -8.67
CA VAL A 20 21.93 15.37 -8.20
C VAL A 20 21.05 15.89 -9.34
N ILE A 21 19.75 15.93 -9.09
CA ILE A 21 18.72 16.36 -10.05
C ILE A 21 18.05 17.61 -9.52
N ARG A 22 17.99 18.67 -10.34
CA ARG A 22 17.21 19.86 -10.06
C ARG A 22 15.73 19.55 -10.26
N THR A 23 14.96 19.60 -9.17
CA THR A 23 13.52 19.33 -9.21
C THR A 23 12.74 20.46 -9.88
N GLY A 24 11.47 20.24 -10.18
CA GLY A 24 10.56 21.28 -10.67
C GLY A 24 10.15 22.31 -9.60
N ARG A 25 10.63 22.16 -8.36
CA ARG A 25 10.37 23.07 -7.24
C ARG A 25 11.58 24.01 -7.08
N SER A 26 11.33 25.30 -6.87
CA SER A 26 12.40 26.28 -6.59
C SER A 26 13.19 25.88 -5.34
N ASP A 27 14.52 25.95 -5.43
CA ASP A 27 15.48 25.64 -4.36
C ASP A 27 15.34 24.23 -3.75
N CYS A 28 14.96 23.25 -4.58
CA CYS A 28 14.88 21.86 -4.18
C CYS A 28 15.67 20.95 -5.13
N TYR A 29 16.59 20.19 -4.55
CA TYR A 29 17.43 19.21 -5.25
C TYR A 29 17.10 17.81 -4.77
N ALA A 30 17.17 16.87 -5.71
CA ALA A 30 16.99 15.46 -5.44
C ALA A 30 18.34 14.73 -5.55
N HIS A 31 18.75 14.09 -4.47
CA HIS A 31 19.91 13.23 -4.42
C HIS A 31 19.47 11.79 -4.65
N PHE A 32 19.88 11.21 -5.77
CA PHE A 32 19.54 9.84 -6.12
C PHE A 32 20.65 8.87 -5.71
N TYR A 33 20.27 7.82 -4.98
CA TYR A 33 21.15 6.76 -4.51
C TYR A 33 20.70 5.42 -5.11
N PRO A 34 21.22 5.02 -6.29
CA PRO A 34 20.76 3.83 -7.00
C PRO A 34 20.84 2.55 -6.17
N ALA A 35 21.95 2.37 -5.44
CA ALA A 35 22.22 1.20 -4.60
C ALA A 35 21.27 1.06 -3.40
N LEU A 36 20.66 2.17 -2.96
CA LEU A 36 19.70 2.19 -1.84
C LEU A 36 18.24 2.22 -2.32
N TYR A 37 18.01 2.31 -3.63
CA TYR A 37 16.69 2.56 -4.21
C TYR A 37 15.99 3.82 -3.69
N GLN A 38 16.78 4.82 -3.25
CA GLN A 38 16.28 5.99 -2.53
C GLN A 38 16.54 7.30 -3.27
N LEU A 39 15.66 8.26 -3.01
CA LEU A 39 15.80 9.65 -3.38
C LEU A 39 15.68 10.52 -2.13
N THR A 40 16.66 11.40 -1.89
CA THR A 40 16.58 12.40 -0.83
C THR A 40 16.26 13.76 -1.44
N LEU A 41 15.13 14.35 -1.06
CA LEU A 41 14.77 15.71 -1.44
C LEU A 41 15.32 16.68 -0.40
N ALA A 42 16.26 17.52 -0.81
CA ALA A 42 16.78 18.62 -0.01
C ALA A 42 16.04 19.91 -0.39
N LYS A 43 15.33 20.52 0.55
CA LYS A 43 14.68 21.82 0.38
C LYS A 43 14.89 22.68 1.62
N SER A 44 15.53 23.84 1.44
CA SER A 44 15.74 24.82 2.53
C SER A 44 16.38 24.21 3.79
N GLY A 45 17.32 23.27 3.63
CA GLY A 45 18.01 22.59 4.74
C GLY A 45 17.26 21.41 5.37
N ILE A 46 16.04 21.11 4.91
CA ILE A 46 15.28 19.92 5.32
C ILE A 46 15.47 18.83 4.28
N GLU A 47 15.89 17.65 4.73
CA GLU A 47 16.03 16.45 3.91
C GLU A 47 14.88 15.49 4.15
N GLU A 48 14.18 15.12 3.09
CA GLU A 48 13.13 14.10 3.09
C GLU A 48 13.59 12.89 2.27
N LYS A 49 13.64 11.71 2.90
CA LYS A 49 14.02 10.46 2.23
C LYS A 49 12.78 9.76 1.68
N ILE A 50 12.86 9.36 0.41
CA ILE A 50 11.77 8.71 -0.32
C ILE A 50 12.31 7.38 -0.89
N ASP A 51 11.64 6.28 -0.58
CA ASP A 51 11.88 4.99 -1.20
C ASP A 51 11.21 4.94 -2.58
N LEU A 52 11.99 4.70 -3.63
CA LEU A 52 11.49 4.57 -5.00
C LEU A 52 11.08 3.12 -5.34
N GLY A 53 11.47 2.16 -4.48
CA GLY A 53 11.44 0.74 -4.77
C GLY A 53 12.39 0.35 -5.91
N TYR A 54 12.53 -0.96 -6.12
CA TYR A 54 13.41 -1.51 -7.14
C TYR A 54 13.12 -0.92 -8.54
N SER A 55 11.89 -1.05 -9.03
CA SER A 55 11.55 -0.65 -10.40
C SER A 55 11.64 0.87 -10.62
N GLY A 56 11.26 1.70 -9.64
CA GLY A 56 11.41 3.15 -9.72
C GLY A 56 12.86 3.59 -9.80
N SER A 57 13.71 3.02 -8.96
CA SER A 57 15.15 3.27 -8.98
C SER A 57 15.78 2.83 -10.29
N ARG A 58 15.51 1.61 -10.78
CA ARG A 58 16.07 1.10 -12.04
C ARG A 58 15.66 1.94 -13.26
N LEU A 59 14.41 2.43 -13.29
CA LEU A 59 13.98 3.33 -14.37
C LEU A 59 14.74 4.66 -14.35
N LEU A 60 14.83 5.29 -13.18
CA LEU A 60 15.51 6.56 -13.03
C LEU A 60 17.01 6.41 -13.35
N GLU A 61 17.65 5.35 -12.85
CA GLU A 61 19.02 4.99 -13.17
C GLU A 61 19.24 4.85 -14.68
N ARG A 62 18.39 4.08 -15.38
CA ARG A 62 18.54 3.90 -16.82
C ARG A 62 18.41 5.21 -17.59
N LEU A 63 17.47 6.07 -17.21
CA LEU A 63 17.29 7.39 -17.81
C LEU A 63 18.48 8.32 -17.56
N LEU A 64 19.09 8.23 -16.38
CA LEU A 64 20.24 9.03 -15.99
C LEU A 64 21.57 8.56 -16.60
N GLN A 65 21.69 7.29 -16.99
CA GLN A 65 22.89 6.77 -17.66
C GLN A 65 23.17 7.48 -19.00
N LYS A 66 22.12 7.92 -19.71
CA LYS A 66 22.24 8.65 -20.97
C LYS A 66 21.26 9.83 -21.05
N PRO A 67 21.53 10.93 -20.33
CA PRO A 67 20.67 12.11 -20.35
C PRO A 67 20.56 12.69 -21.76
N GLY A 68 19.36 13.09 -22.17
CA GLY A 68 19.08 13.59 -23.51
C GLY A 68 18.85 12.52 -24.59
N GLU A 69 19.17 11.26 -24.32
CA GLU A 69 18.85 10.15 -25.24
C GLU A 69 17.44 9.62 -25.00
N VAL A 70 16.76 9.23 -26.08
CA VAL A 70 15.43 8.63 -26.00
C VAL A 70 15.57 7.16 -25.66
N VAL A 71 15.14 6.77 -24.47
CA VAL A 71 15.09 5.37 -24.04
C VAL A 71 13.72 4.80 -24.39
N SER A 72 13.72 3.65 -25.07
CA SER A 72 12.49 3.02 -25.54
C SER A 72 11.66 2.45 -24.37
N ARG A 73 10.35 2.29 -24.59
CA ARG A 73 9.47 1.68 -23.58
C ARG A 73 9.87 0.24 -23.26
N GLU A 74 10.20 -0.55 -24.28
CA GLU A 74 10.62 -1.95 -24.12
C GLU A 74 11.92 -2.05 -23.34
N GLU A 75 12.89 -1.18 -23.64
CA GLU A 75 14.14 -1.14 -22.90
C GLU A 75 13.94 -0.80 -21.42
N LEU A 76 13.14 0.23 -21.13
CA LEU A 76 12.80 0.59 -19.74
C LEU A 76 12.06 -0.54 -19.02
N MET A 77 11.14 -1.22 -19.71
CA MET A 77 10.42 -2.37 -19.15
C MET A 77 11.37 -3.52 -18.82
N ASN A 78 12.23 -3.89 -19.77
CA ASN A 78 13.21 -4.96 -19.59
C ASN A 78 14.22 -4.64 -18.50
N HIS A 79 14.59 -3.36 -18.34
CA HIS A 79 15.59 -2.96 -17.35
C HIS A 79 15.05 -2.89 -15.91
N ALA A 80 13.81 -2.42 -15.74
CA ALA A 80 13.20 -2.24 -14.41
C ALA A 80 12.41 -3.45 -13.90
N TRP A 81 12.12 -4.41 -14.78
CA TRP A 81 11.38 -5.64 -14.47
C TRP A 81 12.01 -6.88 -15.13
N ALA A 82 13.35 -6.95 -15.23
CA ALA A 82 14.09 -8.01 -15.92
C ALA A 82 13.59 -9.45 -15.60
N ASP A 83 13.12 -9.70 -14.38
CA ASP A 83 12.66 -11.01 -13.91
C ASP A 83 11.13 -11.08 -13.67
N ARG A 84 10.35 -10.11 -14.17
CA ARG A 84 8.90 -10.02 -13.91
C ARG A 84 8.11 -9.61 -15.14
N VAL A 85 7.05 -10.36 -15.43
CA VAL A 85 6.08 -9.97 -16.47
C VAL A 85 5.09 -8.97 -15.87
N VAL A 86 5.14 -7.72 -16.34
CA VAL A 86 4.21 -6.66 -15.93
C VAL A 86 3.51 -6.04 -17.13
N GLY A 87 2.31 -5.50 -16.93
CA GLY A 87 1.56 -4.84 -17.99
C GLY A 87 2.16 -3.48 -18.37
N GLN A 88 1.83 -3.00 -19.58
CA GLN A 88 2.28 -1.69 -20.08
C GLN A 88 1.87 -0.48 -19.20
N GLY A 89 0.83 -0.64 -18.38
CA GLY A 89 0.41 0.36 -17.39
C GLY A 89 1.44 0.60 -16.29
N SER A 90 2.26 -0.40 -15.95
CA SER A 90 3.25 -0.31 -14.87
C SER A 90 4.34 0.72 -15.16
N LEU A 91 4.83 0.79 -16.41
CA LEU A 91 5.78 1.83 -16.82
C LEU A 91 5.17 3.24 -16.68
N ASN A 92 3.92 3.40 -17.14
CA ASN A 92 3.26 4.70 -17.09
C ASN A 92 3.05 5.15 -15.64
N GLN A 93 2.64 4.23 -14.76
CA GLN A 93 2.46 4.50 -13.33
C GLN A 93 3.79 4.88 -12.68
N GLN A 94 4.86 4.14 -12.95
CA GLN A 94 6.16 4.43 -12.33
C GLN A 94 6.76 5.74 -12.81
N ILE A 95 6.63 6.08 -14.11
CA ILE A 95 7.04 7.39 -14.64
C ILE A 95 6.22 8.51 -14.01
N TYR A 96 4.91 8.30 -13.80
CA TYR A 96 4.06 9.26 -13.10
C TYR A 96 4.55 9.49 -11.66
N THR A 97 4.83 8.41 -10.91
CA THR A 97 5.39 8.50 -9.54
C THR A 97 6.73 9.25 -9.52
N LEU A 98 7.65 8.95 -10.43
CA LEU A 98 8.94 9.66 -10.52
C LEU A 98 8.74 11.15 -10.79
N ARG A 99 7.83 11.53 -11.69
CA ARG A 99 7.49 12.94 -11.94
C ARG A 99 6.89 13.61 -10.70
N GLN A 100 6.04 12.94 -9.94
CA GLN A 100 5.48 13.49 -8.70
C GLN A 100 6.57 13.84 -7.69
N VAL A 101 7.46 12.87 -7.45
CA VAL A 101 8.57 13.01 -6.50
C VAL A 101 9.52 14.13 -6.94
N LEU A 102 9.86 14.20 -8.23
CA LEU A 102 10.73 15.24 -8.81
C LEU A 102 10.03 16.60 -9.01
N GLY A 103 8.74 16.72 -8.67
CA GLY A 103 7.97 17.95 -8.88
C GLY A 103 7.73 18.31 -10.35
N ASP A 104 7.71 17.32 -11.24
CA ASP A 104 7.66 17.45 -12.70
C ASP A 104 6.34 16.95 -13.33
N GLU A 105 5.24 16.91 -12.57
CA GLU A 105 3.96 16.39 -13.08
C GLU A 105 3.40 17.23 -14.25
N LYS A 106 3.45 18.57 -14.10
CA LYS A 106 2.80 19.53 -14.99
C LYS A 106 3.72 19.99 -16.12
N SER A 107 4.94 20.37 -15.77
CA SER A 107 5.99 20.84 -16.70
C SER A 107 6.45 19.71 -17.61
N ARG A 108 6.64 18.50 -17.06
CA ARG A 108 7.24 17.35 -17.75
C ARG A 108 8.56 17.71 -18.42
N GLU A 109 9.30 18.63 -17.83
CA GLU A 109 10.56 19.17 -18.31
C GLU A 109 11.73 18.29 -17.92
N ILE A 110 11.64 17.56 -16.80
CA ILE A 110 12.69 16.66 -16.28
C ILE A 110 12.62 15.30 -16.98
N ILE A 111 11.48 14.62 -16.89
CA ILE A 111 11.23 13.36 -17.60
C ILE A 111 10.22 13.65 -18.70
N GLN A 112 10.67 13.68 -19.95
CA GLN A 112 9.84 14.00 -21.11
C GLN A 112 9.32 12.71 -21.77
N THR A 113 8.09 12.76 -22.27
CA THR A 113 7.52 11.66 -23.08
C THR A 113 7.58 12.04 -24.55
N LEU A 114 8.19 11.17 -25.36
CA LEU A 114 8.12 11.25 -26.81
C LEU A 114 7.13 10.21 -27.33
N PRO A 115 5.98 10.63 -27.88
CA PRO A 115 4.97 9.71 -28.38
C PRO A 115 5.55 8.66 -29.31
N ARG A 116 5.19 7.38 -29.09
CA ARG A 116 5.62 6.21 -29.86
C ARG A 116 7.13 5.90 -29.85
N ARG A 117 7.94 6.70 -29.17
CA ARG A 117 9.40 6.49 -29.07
C ARG A 117 9.82 6.05 -27.67
N GLY A 118 9.33 6.73 -26.63
CA GLY A 118 9.66 6.40 -25.25
C GLY A 118 9.80 7.63 -24.37
N TYR A 119 10.83 7.64 -23.53
CA TYR A 119 11.08 8.68 -22.55
C TYR A 119 12.51 9.18 -22.65
N LEU A 120 12.74 10.44 -22.30
CA LEU A 120 14.07 10.97 -22.10
C LEU A 120 14.13 11.73 -20.78
N LEU A 121 15.32 11.77 -20.19
CA LEU A 121 15.60 12.70 -19.11
C LEU A 121 16.33 13.92 -19.67
N ASN A 122 15.83 15.11 -19.33
CA ASN A 122 16.39 16.36 -19.81
C ASN A 122 17.71 16.67 -19.10
N PRO A 123 18.83 16.79 -19.83
CA PRO A 123 20.14 17.02 -19.24
C PRO A 123 20.23 18.36 -18.48
N ASN A 124 19.40 19.34 -18.81
CA ASN A 124 19.40 20.66 -18.14
C ASN A 124 19.01 20.59 -16.66
N HIS A 125 18.46 19.47 -16.21
CA HIS A 125 18.10 19.25 -14.80
C HIS A 125 19.16 18.44 -14.04
N LEU A 126 20.29 18.11 -14.65
CA LEU A 126 21.38 17.45 -13.94
C LEU A 126 22.37 18.48 -13.42
N VAL A 127 22.66 18.38 -12.12
CA VAL A 127 23.72 19.15 -11.49
C VAL A 127 24.95 18.26 -11.47
N VAL A 128 25.88 18.53 -12.39
CA VAL A 128 27.22 17.97 -12.29
C VAL A 128 27.91 18.73 -11.15
N PRO A 129 28.48 18.05 -10.14
CA PRO A 129 29.32 18.73 -9.17
C PRO A 129 30.54 19.28 -9.91
N SER A 130 30.52 20.57 -10.24
CA SER A 130 31.73 21.28 -10.62
C SER A 130 32.61 21.34 -9.38
N ALA A 131 33.65 20.51 -9.34
CA ALA A 131 34.74 20.70 -8.42
C ALA A 131 35.44 22.03 -8.78
N SER A 132 35.01 23.13 -8.16
CA SER A 132 35.80 24.33 -7.85
C SER A 132 34.88 25.50 -7.49
N ASP A 133 34.56 25.62 -6.20
CA ASP A 133 34.44 26.94 -5.59
C ASP A 133 35.82 27.29 -5.03
N ALA A 134 36.51 28.22 -5.69
CA ALA A 134 37.58 28.99 -5.07
C ALA A 134 37.74 30.32 -5.83
N ALA A 135 37.58 31.40 -5.05
CA ALA A 135 37.94 32.79 -5.33
C ALA A 135 36.93 33.64 -6.12
N ASP A 136 36.07 34.31 -5.35
CA ASP A 136 35.92 35.77 -5.48
C ASP A 136 36.81 36.38 -4.37
N PRO A 137 37.50 37.53 -4.59
CA PRO A 137 36.76 38.78 -4.50
C PRO A 137 37.20 39.91 -5.45
N SER A 138 36.24 40.81 -5.67
CA SER A 138 36.38 42.27 -5.90
C SER A 138 36.57 42.76 -7.34
N GLY A 139 35.59 43.57 -7.78
CA GLY A 139 35.77 44.52 -8.88
C GLY A 139 34.47 45.17 -9.36
N GLU A 140 34.11 46.30 -8.73
CA GLU A 140 33.43 47.47 -9.31
C GLU A 140 32.05 47.33 -10.02
N ALA A 141 31.05 47.96 -9.42
CA ALA A 141 29.83 48.42 -10.09
C ALA A 141 30.13 49.56 -11.07
N PRO A 142 29.30 49.74 -12.12
CA PRO A 142 28.58 51.02 -12.20
C PRO A 142 27.09 50.90 -12.49
N ASP A 143 26.38 51.82 -11.85
CA ASP A 143 24.97 52.13 -11.83
C ASP A 143 24.46 52.76 -13.14
N VAL A 144 23.41 52.18 -13.76
CA VAL A 144 22.40 52.91 -14.58
C VAL A 144 21.07 52.10 -14.55
N PRO A 145 19.90 52.73 -14.26
CA PRO A 145 18.63 52.03 -14.18
C PRO A 145 17.92 51.98 -15.53
N ALA A 146 17.52 50.77 -15.98
CA ALA A 146 16.60 50.59 -17.09
C ALA A 146 15.46 49.63 -16.68
N ALA A 147 14.24 50.13 -16.79
CA ALA A 147 13.00 49.50 -16.34
C ALA A 147 12.73 48.12 -16.98
N PRO A 148 12.09 47.18 -16.25
CA PRO A 148 11.65 45.90 -16.82
C PRO A 148 10.33 46.07 -17.63
N PRO A 149 10.11 45.25 -18.68
CA PRO A 149 8.90 45.33 -19.48
C PRO A 149 7.68 44.81 -18.71
N ALA A 150 6.60 45.58 -18.77
CA ALA A 150 5.29 45.21 -18.26
C ALA A 150 4.63 44.14 -19.15
N PHE A 151 5.02 42.89 -18.97
CA PHE A 151 4.21 41.74 -19.38
C PHE A 151 4.10 40.82 -18.18
N LEU A 152 2.91 40.83 -17.56
CA LEU A 152 2.23 39.70 -16.89
C LEU A 152 1.10 40.28 -16.04
N ARG A 153 0.05 40.78 -16.72
CA ARG A 153 -1.20 41.15 -16.05
C ARG A 153 -2.41 40.62 -16.81
N ARG A 154 -2.55 39.29 -16.87
CA ARG A 154 -3.85 38.61 -17.02
C ARG A 154 -3.70 37.10 -16.90
N HIS A 155 -3.92 36.55 -15.70
CA HIS A 155 -4.58 35.23 -15.53
C HIS A 155 -4.91 34.88 -14.06
N SER A 156 -5.42 35.82 -13.25
CA SER A 156 -5.79 35.54 -11.85
C SER A 156 -7.26 35.20 -11.62
N ARG A 157 -7.97 34.62 -12.60
CA ARG A 157 -9.40 34.26 -12.44
C ARG A 157 -9.79 32.83 -12.82
N GLN A 158 -8.83 31.93 -13.06
CA GLN A 158 -9.14 30.50 -13.29
C GLN A 158 -8.75 29.55 -12.15
N ARG A 159 -8.24 30.07 -11.03
CA ARG A 159 -7.81 29.24 -9.87
C ARG A 159 -8.97 28.59 -9.08
N ALA A 160 -10.23 28.96 -9.36
CA ALA A 160 -11.39 28.44 -8.62
C ALA A 160 -12.01 27.16 -9.22
N SER A 161 -11.79 26.83 -10.50
CA SER A 161 -12.46 25.67 -11.12
C SER A 161 -11.76 24.33 -10.82
N TRP A 162 -10.44 24.35 -10.60
CA TRP A 162 -9.67 23.14 -10.29
C TRP A 162 -9.89 22.65 -8.85
N LEU A 163 -10.21 23.56 -7.92
CA LEU A 163 -10.56 23.17 -6.55
C LEU A 163 -11.89 22.41 -6.49
N ILE A 164 -12.83 22.71 -7.41
CA ILE A 164 -14.11 22.01 -7.53
C ILE A 164 -13.92 20.61 -8.13
N LEU A 165 -13.03 20.47 -9.12
CA LEU A 165 -12.71 19.16 -9.72
C LEU A 165 -11.94 18.26 -8.75
N LEU A 166 -11.02 18.82 -7.95
CA LEU A 166 -10.30 18.10 -6.90
C LEU A 166 -11.24 17.65 -5.77
N SER A 167 -12.21 18.48 -5.37
CA SER A 167 -13.18 18.10 -4.34
C SER A 167 -14.11 16.99 -4.85
N LEU A 168 -14.60 17.08 -6.10
CA LEU A 168 -15.42 16.02 -6.71
C LEU A 168 -14.65 14.69 -6.82
N PHE A 169 -13.39 14.72 -7.28
CA PHE A 169 -12.57 13.51 -7.38
C PHE A 169 -12.27 12.91 -6.01
N SER A 170 -11.99 13.75 -5.00
CA SER A 170 -11.79 13.31 -3.61
C SER A 170 -13.06 12.70 -3.02
N ILE A 171 -14.23 13.30 -3.24
CA ILE A 171 -15.52 12.76 -2.78
C ILE A 171 -15.81 11.42 -3.46
N ILE A 172 -15.57 11.29 -4.77
CA ILE A 172 -15.74 10.03 -5.50
C ILE A 172 -14.77 8.96 -4.98
N GLY A 173 -13.50 9.33 -4.75
CA GLY A 173 -12.50 8.43 -4.20
C GLY A 173 -12.82 7.97 -2.78
N ILE A 174 -13.28 8.87 -1.91
CA ILE A 174 -13.72 8.55 -0.55
C ILE A 174 -14.97 7.66 -0.59
N ALA A 175 -15.95 7.95 -1.44
CA ALA A 175 -17.13 7.11 -1.61
C ALA A 175 -16.78 5.71 -2.14
N LEU A 176 -15.86 5.62 -3.11
CA LEU A 176 -15.35 4.35 -3.64
C LEU A 176 -14.58 3.58 -2.57
N PHE A 177 -13.75 4.27 -1.79
CA PHE A 177 -13.01 3.66 -0.68
C PHE A 177 -13.95 3.15 0.40
N LEU A 178 -14.95 3.93 0.80
CA LEU A 178 -15.95 3.51 1.81
C LEU A 178 -16.80 2.34 1.30
N THR A 179 -17.17 2.31 0.02
CA THR A 179 -17.91 1.18 -0.56
C THR A 179 -17.07 -0.08 -0.66
N LEU A 180 -15.82 0.02 -1.12
CA LEU A 180 -14.88 -1.11 -1.12
C LEU A 180 -14.54 -1.57 0.31
N TYR A 181 -14.41 -0.65 1.25
CA TYR A 181 -14.18 -0.95 2.66
C TYR A 181 -15.39 -1.67 3.27
N ARG A 182 -16.62 -1.26 2.94
CA ARG A 182 -17.85 -1.98 3.33
C ARG A 182 -17.94 -3.38 2.72
N ILE A 183 -17.56 -3.54 1.45
CA ILE A 183 -17.50 -4.86 0.77
C ILE A 183 -16.40 -5.74 1.39
N SER A 184 -15.31 -5.13 1.84
CA SER A 184 -14.17 -5.82 2.44
C SER A 184 -14.33 -6.08 3.94
N GLN A 185 -15.30 -5.47 4.62
CA GLN A 185 -15.60 -5.84 5.99
C GLN A 185 -16.22 -7.24 5.98
N PRO A 186 -15.63 -8.22 6.69
CA PRO A 186 -16.23 -9.53 6.82
C PRO A 186 -17.62 -9.38 7.45
N ASP A 187 -18.61 -10.13 6.95
CA ASP A 187 -19.95 -10.16 7.55
C ASP A 187 -19.84 -10.37 9.06
N ASP A 188 -20.54 -9.54 9.84
CA ASP A 188 -20.62 -9.73 11.29
C ASP A 188 -21.12 -11.16 11.54
N LEU A 189 -20.23 -12.01 12.07
CA LEU A 189 -20.61 -13.35 12.50
C LEU A 189 -21.43 -13.20 13.77
N TYR A 190 -22.74 -13.34 13.62
CA TYR A 190 -23.66 -13.35 14.76
C TYR A 190 -23.53 -14.69 15.47
N SER A 191 -23.18 -14.64 16.76
CA SER A 191 -23.13 -15.82 17.61
C SER A 191 -24.12 -15.73 18.75
N SER A 192 -24.79 -16.84 19.05
CA SER A 192 -25.60 -16.99 20.26
C SER A 192 -25.09 -18.18 21.06
N GLU A 193 -24.85 -17.97 22.35
CA GLU A 193 -24.44 -19.01 23.28
C GLU A 193 -25.61 -19.41 24.16
N MET A 194 -25.82 -20.72 24.28
CA MET A 194 -26.85 -21.29 25.12
C MET A 194 -26.27 -22.45 25.92
N THR A 195 -26.24 -22.30 27.23
CA THR A 195 -25.74 -23.33 28.14
C THR A 195 -26.90 -24.25 28.55
N GLN A 196 -26.86 -25.50 28.11
CA GLN A 196 -27.84 -26.54 28.46
C GLN A 196 -27.13 -27.65 29.23
N GLY A 197 -27.16 -27.57 30.56
CA GLY A 197 -26.51 -28.55 31.44
C GLY A 197 -24.99 -28.60 31.23
N PRO A 198 -24.39 -29.78 30.99
CA PRO A 198 -22.95 -29.91 30.74
C PRO A 198 -22.52 -29.48 29.32
N LEU A 199 -23.46 -29.15 28.43
CA LEU A 199 -23.17 -28.80 27.04
C LEU A 199 -23.32 -27.30 26.81
N ASN A 200 -22.24 -26.62 26.44
CA ASN A 200 -22.30 -25.22 26.01
C ASN A 200 -22.47 -25.16 24.49
N VAL A 201 -23.61 -24.67 24.02
CA VAL A 201 -23.93 -24.65 22.59
C VAL A 201 -23.71 -23.26 22.03
N ARG A 202 -22.83 -23.12 21.03
CA ARG A 202 -22.59 -21.88 20.31
C ARG A 202 -23.12 -22.00 18.88
N TYR A 203 -24.12 -21.19 18.56
CA TYR A 203 -24.66 -21.05 17.21
C TYR A 203 -23.95 -19.93 16.49
N ILE A 204 -23.57 -20.12 15.22
CA ILE A 204 -22.87 -19.10 14.43
C ILE A 204 -23.51 -19.00 13.04
N ASP A 205 -23.95 -17.81 12.65
CA ASP A 205 -24.46 -17.52 11.31
C ASP A 205 -24.12 -16.07 10.87
N GLN A 206 -24.14 -15.81 9.57
CA GLN A 206 -23.95 -14.47 8.99
C GLN A 206 -25.24 -13.64 9.03
N ASN A 207 -26.40 -14.26 9.22
CA ASN A 207 -27.69 -13.58 9.22
C ASN A 207 -28.45 -13.82 10.56
N PRO A 208 -28.88 -12.76 11.27
CA PRO A 208 -29.56 -12.90 12.56
C PRO A 208 -30.90 -13.65 12.45
N GLN A 209 -31.61 -13.56 11.31
CA GLN A 209 -32.85 -14.31 11.10
C GLN A 209 -32.57 -15.81 10.94
N ARG A 210 -31.51 -16.17 10.19
CA ARG A 210 -31.09 -17.57 10.04
C ARG A 210 -30.54 -18.14 11.34
N LEU A 211 -29.84 -17.34 12.13
CA LEU A 211 -29.38 -17.74 13.47
C LEU A 211 -30.56 -18.14 14.35
N GLN A 212 -31.65 -17.36 14.35
CA GLN A 212 -32.85 -17.70 15.11
C GLN A 212 -33.52 -18.97 14.58
N GLN A 213 -33.59 -19.15 13.26
CA GLN A 213 -34.12 -20.37 12.65
C GLN A 213 -33.26 -21.59 13.00
N LEU A 214 -31.94 -21.47 12.95
CA LEU A 214 -30.98 -22.51 13.34
C LEU A 214 -31.29 -22.98 14.76
N ILE A 215 -31.37 -22.05 15.73
CA ILE A 215 -31.69 -22.35 17.13
C ILE A 215 -33.02 -23.11 17.26
N LEU A 216 -34.08 -22.62 16.60
CA LEU A 216 -35.41 -23.23 16.68
C LEU A 216 -35.45 -24.65 16.07
N HIS A 217 -34.81 -24.84 14.91
CA HIS A 217 -34.80 -26.13 14.21
C HIS A 217 -33.95 -27.17 14.92
N THR A 218 -32.83 -26.76 15.54
CA THR A 218 -31.91 -27.70 16.20
C THR A 218 -32.23 -27.95 17.67
N HIS A 219 -33.20 -27.25 18.28
CA HIS A 219 -33.55 -27.39 19.70
C HIS A 219 -33.84 -28.86 20.12
N GLY A 220 -34.54 -29.62 19.28
CA GLY A 220 -34.79 -31.04 19.52
C GLY A 220 -33.53 -31.90 19.46
N LEU A 221 -32.56 -31.53 18.62
CA LEU A 221 -31.29 -32.23 18.51
C LEU A 221 -30.34 -31.87 19.66
N THR A 222 -30.26 -30.59 20.04
CA THR A 222 -29.37 -30.15 21.13
C THR A 222 -29.82 -30.71 22.47
N SER A 223 -31.13 -30.75 22.73
CA SER A 223 -31.65 -31.39 23.95
C SER A 223 -31.29 -32.88 24.05
N ARG A 224 -31.32 -33.63 22.93
CA ARG A 224 -30.85 -35.03 22.89
C ARG A 224 -29.35 -35.14 23.15
N LEU A 225 -28.53 -34.27 22.55
CA LEU A 225 -27.08 -34.23 22.79
C LEU A 225 -26.77 -33.89 24.26
N THR A 226 -27.48 -32.93 24.85
CA THR A 226 -27.34 -32.59 26.27
C THR A 226 -27.64 -33.79 27.18
N ALA A 227 -28.66 -34.59 26.85
CA ALA A 227 -28.98 -35.79 27.61
C ALA A 227 -27.92 -36.89 27.50
N LEU A 228 -27.16 -36.92 26.39
CA LEU A 228 -26.07 -37.87 26.15
C LEU A 228 -24.73 -37.39 26.72
N ALA A 229 -24.56 -36.09 26.97
CA ALA A 229 -23.30 -35.50 27.40
C ALA A 229 -23.00 -35.85 28.87
N SER A 230 -21.85 -36.50 29.09
CA SER A 230 -21.39 -36.91 30.43
C SER A 230 -20.40 -35.92 31.07
N ALA A 231 -19.78 -35.04 30.27
CA ALA A 231 -18.76 -34.09 30.69
C ALA A 231 -18.96 -32.71 30.06
N GLN A 232 -18.31 -31.68 30.63
CA GLN A 232 -18.35 -30.33 30.09
C GLN A 232 -17.75 -30.28 28.68
N SER A 233 -18.56 -29.91 27.69
CA SER A 233 -18.16 -29.86 26.28
C SER A 233 -18.78 -28.66 25.59
N GLU A 234 -18.08 -28.13 24.57
CA GLU A 234 -18.56 -27.02 23.75
C GLU A 234 -18.99 -27.57 22.39
N LEU A 235 -20.21 -27.26 21.97
CA LEU A 235 -20.78 -27.64 20.68
C LEU A 235 -20.96 -26.39 19.83
N VAL A 236 -20.24 -26.31 18.71
CA VAL A 236 -20.46 -25.25 17.71
C VAL A 236 -21.36 -25.78 16.60
N LEU A 237 -22.46 -25.08 16.33
CA LEU A 237 -23.41 -25.40 15.27
C LEU A 237 -23.41 -24.30 14.20
N ARG A 238 -23.28 -24.73 12.94
CA ARG A 238 -23.37 -23.88 11.76
C ARG A 238 -24.22 -24.53 10.68
N LEU A 239 -24.92 -23.74 9.89
CA LEU A 239 -25.60 -24.19 8.67
C LEU A 239 -24.84 -23.68 7.44
N SER A 240 -24.45 -24.58 6.55
CA SER A 240 -23.78 -24.24 5.29
C SER A 240 -24.29 -25.13 4.16
N GLY A 241 -24.83 -24.52 3.10
CA GLY A 241 -25.27 -25.25 1.90
C GLY A 241 -26.29 -26.37 2.16
N GLY A 242 -27.16 -26.26 3.17
CA GLY A 242 -28.15 -27.28 3.54
C GLY A 242 -27.65 -28.37 4.49
N PHE A 243 -26.42 -28.25 5.00
CA PHE A 243 -25.85 -29.16 5.98
C PHE A 243 -25.63 -28.44 7.32
N TYR A 244 -26.10 -29.07 8.39
CA TYR A 244 -25.73 -28.72 9.74
C TYR A 244 -24.36 -29.33 10.05
N GLU A 245 -23.41 -28.47 10.38
CA GLU A 245 -22.09 -28.84 10.85
C GLU A 245 -22.05 -28.69 12.37
N LEU A 246 -21.80 -29.81 13.05
CA LEU A 246 -21.69 -29.90 14.50
C LEU A 246 -20.22 -30.14 14.83
N LEU A 247 -19.61 -29.22 15.56
CA LEU A 247 -18.24 -29.34 16.04
C LEU A 247 -18.26 -29.49 17.56
N CYS A 248 -18.03 -30.72 18.02
CA CYS A 248 -17.92 -31.05 19.44
C CYS A 248 -16.47 -30.87 19.88
N LEU A 249 -16.25 -29.91 20.76
CA LEU A 249 -14.96 -29.56 21.36
C LEU A 249 -14.94 -30.10 22.78
N GLN A 250 -13.92 -30.89 23.08
CA GLN A 250 -13.66 -31.34 24.44
C GLN A 250 -12.41 -30.66 25.02
N PRO A 251 -12.41 -30.39 26.33
CA PRO A 251 -11.20 -30.00 27.04
C PRO A 251 -10.15 -31.13 26.98
N GLY A 252 -9.11 -30.95 26.16
CA GLY A 252 -7.92 -31.81 26.15
C GLY A 252 -7.94 -33.06 25.25
N SER A 253 -9.06 -33.43 24.63
CA SER A 253 -9.15 -34.64 23.76
C SER A 253 -9.37 -34.36 22.26
N GLY A 254 -9.35 -33.08 21.86
CA GLY A 254 -9.46 -32.65 20.47
C GLY A 254 -10.89 -32.24 20.06
N ALA A 255 -11.07 -32.06 18.75
CA ALA A 255 -12.34 -31.68 18.15
C ALA A 255 -12.89 -32.81 17.29
N ARG A 256 -14.18 -33.12 17.41
CA ARG A 256 -14.89 -34.07 16.54
C ARG A 256 -15.97 -33.32 15.77
N SER A 257 -16.09 -33.59 14.48
CA SER A 257 -17.12 -32.99 13.64
C SER A 257 -18.12 -34.04 13.16
N LEU A 258 -19.37 -33.62 13.04
CA LEU A 258 -20.45 -34.39 12.45
C LEU A 258 -21.23 -33.49 11.50
N MET A 259 -21.33 -33.89 10.23
CA MET A 259 -22.17 -33.20 9.24
C MET A 259 -23.46 -33.97 9.03
N LEU A 260 -24.58 -33.25 9.05
CA LEU A 260 -25.92 -33.78 8.88
C LEU A 260 -26.67 -32.97 7.84
N HIS A 261 -27.27 -33.62 6.86
CA HIS A 261 -28.15 -32.93 5.93
C HIS A 261 -29.45 -32.50 6.62
N GLU A 262 -30.02 -31.36 6.23
CA GLU A 262 -31.22 -30.79 6.85
C GLU A 262 -32.40 -31.77 6.90
N SER A 263 -32.59 -32.57 5.85
CA SER A 263 -33.66 -33.57 5.78
C SER A 263 -33.50 -34.74 6.76
N GLN A 264 -32.28 -34.96 7.27
CA GLN A 264 -31.96 -36.10 8.14
C GLN A 264 -31.96 -35.72 9.63
N LEU A 265 -32.13 -34.44 9.97
CA LEU A 265 -32.00 -33.92 11.34
C LEU A 265 -32.86 -34.67 12.37
N GLY A 266 -34.10 -35.03 12.00
CA GLY A 266 -35.02 -35.77 12.88
C GLY A 266 -34.80 -37.29 12.91
N GLN A 267 -34.01 -37.84 11.99
CA GLN A 267 -33.82 -39.29 11.81
C GLN A 267 -32.48 -39.80 12.34
N VAL A 268 -31.61 -38.91 12.83
CA VAL A 268 -30.30 -39.30 13.35
C VAL A 268 -30.44 -40.14 14.61
N ALA A 269 -29.79 -41.31 14.64
CA ALA A 269 -29.77 -42.20 15.80
C ALA A 269 -28.85 -41.65 16.91
N ASP A 270 -29.21 -41.89 18.17
CA ASP A 270 -28.41 -41.45 19.33
C ASP A 270 -26.98 -42.02 19.32
N ALA A 271 -26.79 -43.23 18.77
CA ALA A 271 -25.48 -43.84 18.62
C ALA A 271 -24.54 -43.12 17.65
N GLN A 272 -25.07 -42.27 16.75
CA GLN A 272 -24.28 -41.43 15.86
C GLN A 272 -23.98 -40.08 16.52
N LEU A 273 -24.94 -39.54 17.29
CA LEU A 273 -24.78 -38.32 18.08
C LEU A 273 -23.73 -38.50 19.20
N SER A 274 -23.73 -39.65 19.87
CA SER A 274 -22.78 -39.95 20.94
C SER A 274 -21.33 -40.06 20.46
N ARG A 275 -21.08 -40.31 19.16
CA ARG A 275 -19.70 -40.29 18.62
C ARG A 275 -19.07 -38.91 18.63
N CYS A 276 -19.91 -37.87 18.52
CA CYS A 276 -19.45 -36.48 18.58
C CYS A 276 -19.08 -36.10 20.02
N LEU A 277 -19.78 -36.66 21.00
CA LEU A 277 -19.59 -36.39 22.43
C LEU A 277 -18.48 -37.28 23.07
N PRO A 278 -17.97 -36.86 24.24
CA PRO A 278 -17.12 -37.68 25.11
C PRO A 278 -17.68 -39.07 25.43
#